data_AF-A0A525IPS6-F1
#
_entry.id   AF-A0A525IPS6-F1
#
_cell.length_a   1.000
_cell.length_b   1.000
_cell.length_c   1.000
_cell.angle_alpha   90.00
_cell.angle_beta   90.00
_cell.angle_gamma   90.00
#
_symmetry.space_group_name_H-M   'P 1'
#
loop_
_entity.id
_entity.type
_entity.pdbx_description
1 polymer ?
#
loop_
_entity_poly.entity_id
_entity_poly.type
_entity_poly.pdbx_seq_one_letter_code
_entity_poly.pdbx_strand_id
1 'polypeptide(L)'
;MAYRTFRPRLAPRPIEMAAFERPALPGSVVDAVLRFHDEEQDQGSGHTLLRLSEKRLRAPEVKKALGKLTGRAANVAILWNDDEGQIIRVLEAA
;
A
#
# COMPACT_ATOMS: atom_id res chain seq x y z
N MET A 1 -23.39 -43.79 -37.38
CA MET A 1 -23.45 -42.61 -36.50
C MET A 1 -22.06 -42.38 -35.92
N ALA A 2 -21.41 -41.26 -36.25
CA ALA A 2 -20.04 -40.97 -35.83
C ALA A 2 -20.02 -40.21 -34.50
N TYR A 3 -19.31 -40.72 -33.50
CA TYR A 3 -19.20 -40.08 -32.18
C TYR A 3 -18.19 -38.95 -32.24
N ARG A 4 -18.65 -37.73 -31.96
CA ARG A 4 -17.86 -36.49 -31.92
C ARG A 4 -17.00 -36.49 -30.66
N THR A 5 -15.70 -36.73 -30.81
CA THR A 5 -14.73 -36.72 -29.71
C THR A 5 -14.57 -35.30 -29.16
N PHE A 6 -14.88 -35.12 -27.89
CA PHE A 6 -14.68 -33.87 -27.15
C PHE A 6 -13.18 -33.65 -26.90
N ARG A 7 -12.62 -32.56 -27.44
CA ARG A 7 -11.25 -32.13 -27.13
C ARG A 7 -11.29 -31.20 -25.91
N PRO A 8 -10.58 -31.50 -24.82
CA PRO A 8 -10.50 -30.59 -23.68
C PRO A 8 -9.77 -29.31 -24.09
N ARG A 9 -10.36 -28.16 -23.78
CA ARG A 9 -9.70 -26.85 -23.97
C ARG A 9 -8.47 -26.81 -23.06
N LEU A 10 -7.33 -26.36 -23.59
CA LEU A 10 -6.12 -26.12 -22.81
C LEU A 10 -6.46 -25.27 -21.58
N ALA A 11 -6.08 -25.75 -20.40
CA ALA A 11 -6.18 -24.99 -19.16
C ALA A 11 -5.42 -23.66 -19.28
N PRO A 12 -5.95 -22.56 -18.72
CA PRO A 12 -5.22 -21.30 -18.68
C PRO A 12 -3.92 -21.52 -17.91
N ARG A 13 -2.79 -21.16 -18.52
CA ARG A 13 -1.49 -21.18 -17.82
C ARG A 13 -1.59 -20.26 -16.60
N PRO A 14 -1.16 -20.70 -15.41
CA PRO A 14 -1.04 -19.82 -14.27
C PRO A 14 -0.09 -18.68 -14.66
N ILE A 15 -0.57 -17.44 -14.53
CA ILE A 15 0.29 -16.27 -14.66
C ILE A 15 1.20 -16.33 -13.44
N GLU A 16 2.45 -16.74 -13.62
CA GLU A 16 3.49 -16.50 -12.63
C GLU A 16 3.64 -14.99 -12.50
N MET A 17 2.95 -14.42 -11.49
CA MET A 17 3.21 -13.08 -11.04
C MET A 17 4.61 -13.10 -10.46
N ALA A 18 5.62 -12.75 -11.26
CA ALA A 18 6.94 -12.47 -10.77
C ALA A 18 6.78 -11.52 -9.58
N ALA A 19 7.11 -12.00 -8.39
CA ALA A 19 7.07 -11.21 -7.19
C ALA A 19 8.07 -10.07 -7.42
N PHE A 20 7.56 -8.89 -7.80
CA PHE A 20 8.34 -7.68 -7.73
C PHE A 20 8.72 -7.54 -6.25
N GLU A 21 9.96 -7.89 -5.92
CA GLU A 21 10.56 -7.61 -4.62
C GLU A 21 10.61 -6.09 -4.49
N ARG A 22 9.51 -5.50 -4.03
CA ARG A 22 9.47 -4.07 -3.71
C ARG A 22 10.52 -3.89 -2.61
N PRO A 23 11.48 -2.97 -2.80
CA PRO A 23 12.51 -2.75 -1.78
C PRO A 23 11.81 -2.46 -0.46
N ALA A 24 12.26 -3.10 0.62
CA ALA A 24 11.63 -2.97 1.93
C ALA A 24 11.42 -1.48 2.27
N LEU A 25 10.22 -1.18 2.75
CA LEU A 25 9.83 0.18 3.08
C LEU A 25 10.55 0.59 4.37
N PRO A 26 11.35 1.67 4.38
CA PRO A 26 12.09 2.06 5.57
C PRO A 26 11.12 2.46 6.68
N GLY A 27 11.35 1.94 7.89
CA GLY A 27 10.48 2.18 9.05
C GLY A 27 10.29 3.65 9.39
N SER A 28 11.23 4.52 9.02
CA SER A 28 11.11 5.97 9.18
C SER A 28 9.96 6.59 8.36
N VAL A 29 9.60 5.98 7.23
CA VAL A 29 8.44 6.43 6.43
C VAL A 29 7.14 6.04 7.13
N VAL A 30 7.07 4.82 7.66
CA VAL A 30 5.91 4.35 8.43
C VAL A 30 5.70 5.23 9.66
N ASP A 31 6.76 5.47 10.44
CA ASP A 31 6.71 6.36 11.61
C ASP A 31 6.24 7.78 11.25
N ALA A 32 6.77 8.34 10.15
CA ALA A 32 6.37 9.67 9.71
C ALA A 32 4.90 9.74 9.27
N VAL A 33 4.38 8.71 8.59
CA VAL A 33 2.95 8.69 8.21
C VAL A 33 2.10 8.59 9.47
N LEU A 34 2.41 7.68 10.40
CA LEU A 34 1.66 7.58 11.67
C LEU A 34 1.68 8.89 12.47
N ARG A 35 2.83 9.57 12.49
CA ARG A 35 3.02 10.78 13.31
C ARG A 35 2.49 12.05 12.68
N PHE A 36 2.54 12.16 11.35
CA PHE A 36 2.29 13.42 10.65
C PHE A 36 1.13 13.36 9.65
N HIS A 37 0.44 12.23 9.49
CA HIS A 37 -0.71 12.12 8.59
C HIS A 37 -1.71 13.24 8.84
N ASP A 38 -2.29 13.69 7.74
CA ASP A 38 -3.34 14.69 7.72
C ASP A 38 -4.49 14.29 6.79
N GLU A 39 -4.28 13.24 5.98
CA GLU A 39 -5.33 12.58 5.21
C GLU A 39 -5.72 11.28 5.90
N GLU A 40 -6.98 11.21 6.29
CA GLU A 40 -7.63 10.02 6.81
C GLU A 40 -8.78 9.67 5.88
N GLN A 41 -8.78 8.45 5.34
CA GLN A 41 -9.86 7.96 4.50
C GLN A 41 -10.48 6.72 5.14
N ASP A 42 -11.68 6.90 5.68
CA ASP A 42 -12.50 5.81 6.21
C ASP A 42 -12.75 4.75 5.12
N GLN A 43 -12.35 3.52 5.41
CA GLN A 43 -12.57 2.35 4.55
C GLN A 43 -13.79 1.53 5.00
N GLY A 44 -14.46 1.95 6.08
CA GLY A 44 -15.52 1.22 6.75
C GLY A 44 -14.99 0.13 7.67
N SER A 45 -15.90 -0.43 8.47
CA SER A 45 -15.61 -1.57 9.37
C SER A 45 -14.46 -1.33 10.36
N GLY A 46 -14.31 -0.10 10.87
CA GLY A 46 -13.27 0.23 11.85
C GLY A 46 -11.87 0.33 11.25
N HIS A 47 -11.76 0.54 9.94
CA HIS A 47 -10.49 0.69 9.26
C HIS A 47 -10.33 2.08 8.64
N THR A 48 -9.20 2.72 8.94
CA THR A 48 -8.86 4.02 8.37
C THR A 48 -7.57 3.93 7.56
N LEU A 49 -7.57 4.54 6.39
CA LEU A 49 -6.38 4.67 5.57
C LEU A 49 -5.70 6.01 5.85
N LEU A 50 -4.50 5.95 6.42
CA LEU A 50 -3.71 7.10 6.82
C LEU A 50 -2.69 7.45 5.75
N ARG A 51 -2.63 8.73 5.36
CA ARG A 51 -1.70 9.23 4.35
C ARG A 51 -1.21 10.64 4.68
N LEU A 52 -0.03 10.98 4.15
CA LEU A 52 0.46 12.36 4.11
C LEU A 52 -0.01 13.05 2.83
N SER A 53 -0.72 14.16 2.97
CA SER A 53 -1.07 15.02 1.85
C SER A 53 0.18 15.65 1.23
N GLU A 54 0.06 16.09 -0.01
CA GLU A 54 1.14 16.82 -0.70
C GLU A 54 1.55 18.09 0.08
N LYS A 55 0.58 18.75 0.71
CA LYS A 55 0.84 19.93 1.55
C LYS A 55 1.66 19.55 2.78
N ARG A 56 1.35 18.43 3.42
CA ARG A 56 2.04 17.97 4.63
C ARG A 56 3.46 17.50 4.37
N LEU A 57 3.69 16.84 3.24
CA LEU A 57 5.04 16.47 2.79
C LEU A 57 5.96 17.67 2.58
N ARG A 58 5.39 18.86 2.32
CA ARG A 58 6.18 20.09 2.18
C ARG A 58 6.53 20.74 3.52
N ALA A 59 5.89 20.32 4.61
CA ALA A 59 6.10 20.89 5.93
C ALA A 59 7.55 20.69 6.42
N PRO A 60 8.18 21.69 7.06
CA PRO A 60 9.57 21.61 7.49
C PRO A 60 9.86 20.42 8.42
N GLU A 61 8.92 20.09 9.31
CA GLU A 61 9.04 18.97 10.25
C GLU A 61 9.06 17.61 9.54
N VAL A 62 8.21 17.43 8.52
CA VAL A 62 8.12 16.20 7.73
C VAL A 62 9.36 16.06 6.85
N LYS A 63 9.81 17.15 6.20
CA LYS A 63 11.06 17.17 5.44
C LYS A 63 12.28 16.87 6.31
N LYS A 64 12.30 17.34 7.56
CA LYS A 64 13.38 17.06 8.50
C LYS A 64 13.39 15.59 8.92
N ALA A 65 12.23 14.98 9.11
CA ALA A 65 12.11 13.57 9.49
C ALA A 65 12.45 12.62 8.33
N LEU A 66 11.99 12.92 7.11
CA LEU A 66 12.07 12.01 5.97
C LEU A 66 13.25 12.31 5.03
N GLY A 67 13.67 13.57 4.92
CA GLY A 67 14.73 13.99 4.01
C GLY A 67 14.48 13.51 2.57
N LYS A 68 15.37 12.66 2.06
CA LYS A 68 15.28 12.07 0.71
C LYS A 68 14.08 11.14 0.53
N LEU A 69 13.52 10.61 1.61
CA LEU A 69 12.38 9.69 1.59
C LEU A 69 11.03 10.40 1.43
N THR A 70 11.00 11.73 1.44
CA THR A 70 9.76 12.51 1.30
C THR A 70 9.00 12.16 0.01
N GLY A 71 9.73 11.97 -1.10
CA GLY A 71 9.11 11.57 -2.38
C GLY A 71 8.50 10.17 -2.32
N ARG A 72 9.16 9.24 -1.62
CA ARG A 72 8.65 7.87 -1.43
C ARG A 72 7.42 7.86 -0.52
N ALA A 73 7.44 8.64 0.56
CA ALA A 73 6.32 8.77 1.49
C ALA A 73 5.04 9.32 0.85
N ALA A 74 5.15 10.08 -0.24
CA ALA A 74 3.99 10.55 -1.01
C ALA A 74 3.12 9.40 -1.55
N ASN A 75 3.73 8.25 -1.80
CA ASN A 75 3.09 7.07 -2.36
C ASN A 75 2.71 6.04 -1.29
N VAL A 76 2.92 6.36 -0.01
CA VAL A 76 2.70 5.43 1.09
C VAL A 76 1.39 5.75 1.80
N ALA A 77 0.60 4.71 2.04
CA ALA A 77 -0.58 4.75 2.87
C ALA A 77 -0.54 3.62 3.89
N ILE A 78 -1.05 3.85 5.09
CA ILE A 78 -1.13 2.86 6.14
C ILE A 78 -2.59 2.52 6.37
N LEU A 79 -2.93 1.25 6.23
CA LEU A 79 -4.22 0.74 6.67
C LEU A 79 -4.16 0.47 8.17
N TRP A 80 -4.95 1.22 8.91
CA TRP A 80 -5.03 1.22 10.37
C TRP A 80 -6.34 0.56 10.82
N ASN A 81 -6.27 -0.20 11.92
CA ASN A 81 -7.43 -0.71 12.65
C ASN A 81 -7.70 0.21 13.83
N ASP A 82 -8.83 0.91 13.81
CA ASP A 82 -9.25 1.84 14.86
C ASP A 82 -9.71 1.11 16.13
N ASP A 83 -10.30 -0.08 16.00
CA ASP A 83 -10.79 -0.88 17.14
C ASP A 83 -9.62 -1.48 17.95
N GLU A 84 -8.58 -1.95 17.25
CA GLU A 84 -7.43 -2.62 17.88
C GLU A 84 -6.21 -1.70 18.06
N GLY A 85 -6.21 -0.52 17.45
CA GLY A 85 -5.10 0.44 17.49
C GLY A 85 -3.83 -0.09 16.83
N GLN A 86 -3.95 -0.76 15.67
CA GLN A 86 -2.85 -1.50 15.03
C GLN A 86 -2.73 -1.22 13.54
N ILE A 87 -1.51 -1.38 13.03
CA ILE A 87 -1.23 -1.36 11.59
C ILE A 87 -1.64 -2.71 11.01
N ILE A 88 -2.64 -2.72 10.14
CA ILE A 88 -3.02 -3.92 9.38
C ILE A 88 -2.04 -4.13 8.23
N ARG A 89 -1.77 -3.05 7.49
CA ARG A 89 -0.95 -3.13 6.27
C ARG A 89 -0.36 -1.79 5.89
N VAL A 90 0.87 -1.83 5.36
CA VAL A 90 1.49 -0.69 4.68
C VAL A 90 1.34 -0.89 3.17
N LEU A 91 0.85 0.14 2.50
CA LEU A 91 0.61 0.19 1.06
C LEU A 91 1.58 1.20 0.44
N GLU A 92 2.18 0.82 -0.69
CA GLU A 92 3.03 1.70 -1.50
C GLU A 92 2.52 1.66 -2.95
N ALA A 93 2.21 2.82 -3.52
CA ALA A 93 1.93 2.96 -4.94
C ALA A 93 3.26 2.93 -5.73
N ALA A 94 3.29 2.17 -6.83
CA ALA A 94 4.46 1.98 -7.68
C ALA A 94 4.65 3.15 -8.65
#